data_AF-A0A2N2M3Q9-F1
#
_entry.id   AF-A0A2N2M3Q9-F1
#
_cell.length_a   1.000
_cell.length_b   1.000
_cell.length_c   1.000
_cell.angle_alpha   90.00
_cell.angle_beta   90.00
_cell.angle_gamma   90.00
#
_symmetry.space_group_name_H-M   'P 1'
#
loop_
_entity.id
_entity.type
_entity.pdbx_description
1 polymer ?
#
loop_
_entity_poly.entity_id
_entity_poly.type
_entity_poly.pdbx_seq_one_letter_code
_entity_poly.pdbx_strand_id
1 'polypeptide(L)'
;MRPNPRINRSCIRQAAYPQCWLSKIRYQEVVMIAYCGLDCSKCDAYLATQADSDDNRIEVAKKWSALYHAEIKANQINCDGCKSKGRKFFHCENTCEIRKCCISKGVYHCAACNEYVCENLAGFVKFAPEAGKALEKLRH
;
A
#
# COMPACT_ATOMS: atom_id res chain seq x y z
N MET A 1 9.59 -32.02 -53.89
CA MET A 1 9.10 -30.69 -53.49
C MET A 1 10.27 -30.00 -52.78
N ARG A 2 11.21 -29.36 -53.52
CA ARG A 2 11.34 -27.91 -53.81
C ARG A 2 11.24 -26.99 -52.57
N PRO A 3 12.13 -25.99 -52.42
CA PRO A 3 13.22 -26.02 -51.44
C PRO A 3 13.19 -24.85 -50.43
N ASN A 4 14.03 -24.94 -49.40
CA ASN A 4 14.40 -23.85 -48.49
C ASN A 4 15.20 -22.75 -49.23
N PRO A 5 14.90 -21.46 -49.03
CA PRO A 5 15.88 -20.41 -49.25
C PRO A 5 16.13 -19.56 -47.99
N ARG A 6 17.42 -19.45 -47.68
CA ARG A 6 18.03 -18.47 -46.78
C ARG A 6 17.74 -17.04 -47.25
N ILE A 7 17.42 -16.14 -46.33
CA ILE A 7 17.58 -14.67 -46.47
C ILE A 7 18.01 -14.18 -45.09
N ASN A 8 19.30 -14.21 -44.76
CA ASN A 8 20.34 -13.19 -44.97
C ASN A 8 19.98 -11.74 -44.57
N ARG A 9 20.90 -11.17 -43.79
CA ARG A 9 20.93 -9.85 -43.17
C ARG A 9 20.83 -8.71 -44.21
N SER A 10 20.33 -7.57 -43.71
CA SER A 10 20.77 -6.19 -43.98
C SER A 10 19.71 -5.22 -44.54
N CYS A 11 19.83 -3.98 -44.05
CA CYS A 11 19.26 -2.72 -44.55
C CYS A 11 17.77 -2.46 -44.29
N ILE A 12 17.43 -1.62 -43.30
CA ILE A 12 17.41 -0.14 -43.37
C ILE A 12 16.26 0.36 -44.28
N ARG A 13 15.19 0.85 -43.66
CA ARG A 13 14.45 2.12 -43.92
C ARG A 13 12.92 1.99 -43.76
N GLN A 14 12.43 2.80 -42.82
CA GLN A 14 11.29 3.69 -42.93
C GLN A 14 9.86 3.10 -43.00
N ALA A 15 9.17 3.34 -41.87
CA ALA A 15 7.82 3.88 -41.77
C ALA A 15 6.67 3.11 -42.43
N ALA A 16 5.97 2.32 -41.62
CA ALA A 16 4.50 2.33 -41.53
C ALA A 16 4.07 1.27 -40.51
N TYR A 17 4.00 1.63 -39.22
CA TYR A 17 3.17 0.88 -38.27
C TYR A 17 2.20 1.85 -37.60
N PRO A 18 0.89 1.59 -37.70
CA PRO A 18 -0.15 2.49 -37.23
C PRO A 18 -0.14 2.52 -35.70
N GLN A 19 -0.33 3.72 -35.15
CA GLN A 19 -0.44 3.99 -33.73
C GLN A 19 -1.64 3.23 -33.15
N CYS A 20 -1.42 2.07 -32.51
CA CYS A 20 -2.47 1.40 -31.74
C CYS A 20 -1.88 0.38 -30.74
N TRP A 21 -2.08 0.67 -29.45
CA TRP A 21 -2.25 -0.31 -28.34
C TRP A 21 -1.05 -1.04 -27.73
N LEU A 22 0.13 -0.44 -27.66
CA LEU A 22 1.02 -0.68 -26.51
C LEU A 22 1.06 0.60 -25.67
N SER A 23 -0.11 0.84 -25.10
CA SER A 23 -0.37 1.80 -24.04
C SER A 23 0.74 1.75 -23.00
N LYS A 24 1.28 2.93 -22.70
CA LYS A 24 2.10 3.24 -21.53
C LYS A 24 1.45 2.65 -20.26
N ILE A 25 1.68 1.39 -19.96
CA ILE A 25 1.51 0.88 -18.61
C ILE A 25 2.69 1.50 -17.87
N ARG A 26 2.49 2.72 -17.37
CA ARG A 26 3.34 3.23 -16.31
C ARG A 26 3.29 2.14 -15.25
N TYR A 27 4.44 1.55 -14.98
CA TYR A 27 4.73 0.69 -13.84
C TYR A 27 4.48 1.55 -12.59
N GLN A 28 3.22 1.87 -12.34
CA GLN A 28 2.80 2.63 -11.18
C GLN A 28 2.79 1.56 -10.10
N GLU A 29 3.85 1.56 -9.29
CA GLU A 29 3.95 0.75 -8.09
C GLU A 29 2.55 0.67 -7.45
N VAL A 30 1.99 -0.53 -7.33
CA VAL A 30 0.65 -0.72 -6.77
C VAL A 30 0.79 -0.50 -5.27
N VAL A 31 0.87 0.77 -4.86
CA VAL A 31 1.04 1.14 -3.46
C VAL A 31 -0.25 0.79 -2.74
N MET A 32 -0.16 -0.13 -1.78
CA MET A 32 -1.31 -0.55 -0.97
C MET A 32 -1.61 0.51 0.10
N ILE A 33 -2.18 1.64 -0.32
CA ILE A 33 -2.46 2.77 0.57
C ILE A 33 -3.62 2.42 1.51
N ALA A 34 -3.36 2.51 2.81
CA ALA A 34 -4.33 2.40 3.88
C ALA A 34 -5.30 3.59 3.92
N TYR A 35 -6.37 3.50 4.72
CA TYR A 35 -7.29 4.63 4.92
C TYR A 35 -6.58 5.90 5.42
N CYS A 36 -5.59 5.73 6.30
CA CYS A 36 -4.79 6.79 6.89
C CYS A 36 -3.63 7.29 6.00
N GLY A 37 -3.44 6.75 4.80
CA GLY A 37 -2.35 7.16 3.90
C GLY A 37 -1.06 6.36 4.02
N LEU A 38 -0.92 5.50 5.04
CA LEU A 38 0.24 4.62 5.16
C LEU A 38 0.29 3.59 4.04
N ASP A 39 1.50 3.22 3.66
CA ASP A 39 1.75 2.13 2.72
C ASP A 39 1.72 0.79 3.47
N CYS A 40 0.65 0.02 3.30
CA CYS A 40 0.56 -1.32 3.91
C CYS A 40 1.63 -2.27 3.38
N SER A 41 2.16 -2.08 2.17
CA SER A 41 3.19 -2.97 1.61
C SER A 41 4.53 -2.86 2.35
N LYS A 42 4.76 -1.74 3.04
CA LYS A 42 5.96 -1.47 3.84
C LYS A 42 5.72 -1.59 5.35
N CYS A 43 4.52 -2.00 5.76
CA CYS A 43 4.18 -2.13 7.16
C CYS A 43 4.81 -3.40 7.75
N ASP A 44 5.57 -3.25 8.82
CA ASP A 44 6.22 -4.35 9.54
C ASP A 44 5.23 -5.49 9.90
N ALA A 45 4.01 -5.15 10.36
CA ALA A 45 2.99 -6.15 10.69
C ALA A 45 2.48 -6.90 9.46
N TYR A 46 2.34 -6.21 8.31
CA TYR A 46 1.93 -6.85 7.06
C TYR A 46 3.04 -7.80 6.57
N LEU A 47 4.28 -7.33 6.53
CA LEU A 47 5.44 -8.12 6.12
C LEU A 47 5.63 -9.36 7.00
N ALA A 48 5.53 -9.22 8.33
CA ALA A 48 5.62 -10.33 9.26
C ALA A 48 4.48 -11.36 9.06
N THR A 49 3.28 -10.90 8.71
CA THR A 49 2.14 -11.77 8.44
C THR A 49 2.31 -12.52 7.13
N GLN A 50 2.75 -11.84 6.07
CA GLN A 50 2.97 -12.45 4.75
C GLN A 50 4.15 -13.41 4.73
N ALA A 51 5.19 -13.14 5.52
CA ALA A 51 6.33 -14.04 5.70
C ALA A 51 6.02 -15.22 6.63
N ASP A 52 4.86 -15.21 7.30
CA ASP A 52 4.44 -16.19 8.31
C ASP A 52 5.53 -16.55 9.32
N SER A 53 6.27 -15.54 9.77
CA SER A 53 7.42 -15.72 10.67
C SER A 53 7.09 -15.20 12.06
N ASP A 54 7.09 -16.11 13.05
CA ASP A 54 6.87 -15.75 14.45
C ASP A 54 7.99 -14.89 15.03
N ASP A 55 9.24 -15.12 14.61
CA ASP A 55 10.39 -14.28 15.00
C ASP A 55 10.18 -12.83 14.58
N ASN A 56 9.74 -12.60 13.34
CA ASN A 56 9.40 -11.26 12.85
C ASN A 56 8.25 -10.65 13.67
N ARG A 57 7.22 -11.43 14.01
CA ARG A 57 6.11 -10.95 14.85
C ARG A 57 6.59 -10.54 16.25
N ILE A 58 7.52 -11.28 16.84
CA ILE A 58 8.11 -10.97 18.15
C ILE A 58 8.92 -9.67 18.09
N GLU A 59 9.77 -9.50 17.09
CA GLU A 59 10.60 -8.30 16.94
C GLU A 59 9.74 -7.05 16.70
N VAL A 60 8.71 -7.17 15.85
CA VAL A 60 7.74 -6.10 15.62
C VAL A 60 6.96 -5.76 16.89
N ALA A 61 6.51 -6.77 17.63
CA ALA A 61 5.81 -6.58 18.90
C ALA A 61 6.67 -5.84 19.93
N LYS A 62 7.95 -6.20 20.08
CA LYS A 62 8.89 -5.50 20.96
C LYS A 62 9.10 -4.04 20.52
N LYS A 63 9.37 -3.83 19.24
CA LYS A 63 9.59 -2.49 18.65
C LYS A 63 8.38 -1.59 18.87
N TRP A 64 7.17 -2.10 18.58
CA TRP A 64 5.94 -1.33 18.72
C TRP A 64 5.58 -1.12 20.19
N SER A 65 5.87 -2.09 21.06
CA SER A 65 5.64 -1.91 22.50
C SER A 65 6.47 -0.77 23.07
N ALA A 66 7.73 -0.66 22.63
CA ALA A 66 8.61 0.43 23.01
C ALA A 66 8.17 1.78 22.42
N LEU A 67 7.78 1.82 21.14
CA LEU A 67 7.37 3.05 20.45
C LEU A 67 6.05 3.62 20.98
N TYR A 68 5.08 2.77 21.31
CA TYR A 68 3.75 3.19 21.75
C TYR A 68 3.59 3.12 23.27
N HIS A 69 4.63 2.73 24.00
CA HIS A 69 4.60 2.54 25.46
C HIS A 69 3.42 1.66 25.92
N ALA A 70 3.12 0.61 25.17
CA ALA A 70 1.99 -0.29 25.38
C ALA A 70 2.45 -1.74 25.25
N GLU A 71 1.85 -2.67 26.01
CA GLU A 71 2.17 -4.09 25.87
C GLU A 71 1.52 -4.66 24.60
N ILE A 72 2.33 -4.88 23.56
CA ILE A 72 1.89 -5.51 22.31
C ILE A 72 2.50 -6.90 22.23
N LYS A 73 1.65 -7.90 22.01
CA LYS A 73 2.06 -9.31 21.93
C LYS A 73 2.22 -9.75 20.48
N ALA A 74 3.15 -10.67 20.22
CA ALA A 74 3.42 -11.19 18.88
C ALA A 74 2.17 -11.80 18.20
N ASN A 75 1.30 -12.46 18.98
CA ASN A 75 0.05 -13.02 18.50
C ASN A 75 -0.96 -11.95 18.03
N GLN A 76 -0.82 -10.70 18.45
CA GLN A 76 -1.63 -9.59 17.97
C GLN A 76 -1.14 -9.04 16.63
N ILE A 77 0.12 -9.31 16.26
CA ILE A 77 0.76 -8.88 15.01
C ILE A 77 0.34 -9.82 13.86
N ASN A 78 -0.93 -9.70 13.43
CA ASN A 78 -1.47 -10.42 12.28
C ASN A 78 -2.29 -9.45 11.42
N CYS A 79 -1.83 -9.11 10.22
CA CYS A 79 -2.46 -8.10 9.38
C CYS A 79 -2.34 -8.42 7.88
N ASP A 80 -3.47 -8.64 7.21
CA ASP A 80 -3.56 -8.87 5.77
C ASP A 80 -3.78 -7.55 4.99
N GLY A 81 -3.61 -6.40 5.66
CA GLY A 81 -3.72 -5.06 5.09
C GLY A 81 -5.00 -4.33 5.50
N CYS A 82 -4.93 -3.00 5.53
CA CYS A 82 -5.99 -2.17 6.09
C CYS A 82 -7.31 -2.28 5.31
N LYS A 83 -7.28 -2.39 3.98
CA LYS A 83 -8.50 -2.52 3.17
C LYS A 83 -8.96 -3.96 2.96
N SER A 84 -8.19 -4.94 3.42
CA SER A 84 -8.55 -6.35 3.29
C SER A 84 -9.75 -6.68 4.19
N LYS A 85 -10.47 -7.75 3.85
CA LYS A 85 -11.47 -8.38 4.75
C LYS A 85 -10.83 -9.40 5.72
N GLY A 86 -9.53 -9.63 5.61
CA GLY A 86 -8.80 -10.62 6.40
C GLY A 86 -8.44 -10.16 7.81
N ARG A 87 -7.43 -10.79 8.41
CA ARG A 87 -6.91 -10.48 9.75
C ARG A 87 -6.33 -9.07 9.79
N LYS A 88 -6.41 -8.44 10.95
CA LYS A 88 -5.88 -7.09 11.20
C LYS A 88 -5.18 -7.04 12.53
N PHE A 89 -4.18 -6.18 12.60
CA PHE A 89 -3.54 -5.87 13.87
C PHE A 89 -4.62 -5.40 14.85
N PHE A 90 -4.60 -5.92 16.08
CA PHE A 90 -5.63 -5.71 17.09
C PHE A 90 -6.05 -4.24 17.24
N HIS A 91 -5.08 -3.31 17.26
CA HIS A 91 -5.36 -1.88 17.33
C HIS A 91 -6.01 -1.33 16.05
N CYS A 92 -5.56 -1.78 14.88
CA CYS A 92 -6.13 -1.37 13.60
C CYS A 92 -7.59 -1.84 13.43
N GLU A 93 -7.95 -2.97 14.02
CA GLU A 93 -9.31 -3.51 14.01
C GLU A 93 -10.22 -2.80 15.02
N ASN A 94 -9.76 -2.69 16.28
CA ASN A 94 -10.63 -2.29 17.38
C ASN A 94 -10.55 -0.80 17.75
N THR A 95 -9.40 -0.17 17.56
CA THR A 95 -9.11 1.16 18.15
C THR A 95 -8.91 2.25 17.10
N CYS A 96 -8.55 1.90 15.85
CA CYS A 96 -8.26 2.90 14.82
C CYS A 96 -9.50 3.71 14.41
N GLU A 97 -9.60 4.95 14.92
CA GLU A 97 -10.69 5.88 14.64
C GLU A 97 -10.71 6.33 13.18
N ILE A 98 -9.55 6.53 12.57
CA ILE A 98 -9.42 6.92 11.16
C ILE A 98 -10.08 5.88 10.25
N ARG A 99 -9.85 4.60 10.53
CA ARG A 99 -10.46 3.49 9.80
C ARG A 99 -11.98 3.52 9.96
N LYS A 100 -12.47 3.58 11.21
CA LYS A 100 -13.92 3.61 11.50
C LYS A 100 -14.59 4.79 10.80
N CYS A 101 -13.97 5.96 10.84
CA CYS A 101 -14.45 7.16 10.15
C CYS A 101 -14.52 6.95 8.63
N CYS A 102 -13.46 6.43 8.01
CA CYS A 102 -13.46 6.19 6.56
C CYS A 102 -14.50 5.15 6.14
N ILE A 103 -14.69 4.09 6.93
CA ILE A 103 -15.72 3.08 6.67
C ILE A 103 -17.12 3.69 6.81
N SER A 104 -17.38 4.45 7.87
CA SER A 104 -18.68 5.12 8.10
C SER A 104 -19.03 6.11 6.99
N LYS A 105 -18.04 6.89 6.52
CA LYS A 105 -18.22 7.85 5.43
C LYS A 105 -18.17 7.22 4.02
N GLY A 106 -17.86 5.92 3.92
CA GLY A 106 -17.73 5.23 2.64
C GLY A 106 -16.57 5.72 1.76
N VAL A 107 -15.55 6.36 2.34
CA VAL A 107 -14.41 6.90 1.59
C VAL A 107 -13.26 5.90 1.51
N TYR A 108 -12.54 5.89 0.39
CA TYR A 108 -11.44 4.95 0.16
C TYR A 108 -10.15 5.32 0.90
N HIS A 109 -9.96 6.60 1.23
CA HIS A 109 -8.85 7.12 2.03
C HIS A 109 -9.21 8.52 2.55
N CYS A 110 -8.53 8.98 3.60
CA CYS A 110 -8.75 10.31 4.18
C CYS A 110 -8.62 11.45 3.15
N ALA A 111 -7.77 11.30 2.14
CA ALA A 111 -7.59 12.34 1.13
C ALA A 111 -8.84 12.61 0.27
N ALA A 112 -9.79 11.65 0.20
CA ALA A 112 -11.05 11.80 -0.50
C ALA A 112 -12.16 12.40 0.39
N CYS A 113 -11.86 12.68 1.66
CA CYS A 113 -12.80 13.30 2.59
C CYS A 113 -12.82 14.82 2.40
N ASN A 114 -14.02 15.41 2.43
CA ASN A 114 -14.21 16.87 2.32
C ASN A 114 -13.65 17.62 3.53
N GLU A 115 -13.68 17.00 4.71
CA GLU A 115 -13.17 17.56 5.98
C GLU A 115 -11.64 17.40 6.15
N TYR A 116 -10.90 17.11 5.07
CA TYR A 116 -9.44 16.97 5.14
C TYR A 116 -8.77 18.36 5.20
N VAL A 117 -7.85 18.64 6.13
CA VAL A 117 -7.33 17.80 7.23
C VAL A 117 -8.21 17.95 8.48
N CYS A 118 -8.72 16.84 9.02
CA CYS A 118 -9.51 16.83 10.26
C CYS A 118 -8.62 16.58 11.49
N GLU A 119 -9.13 16.87 12.70
CA GLU A 119 -8.38 16.71 13.97
C GLU A 119 -7.83 15.29 14.16
N ASN A 120 -8.64 14.27 13.87
CA ASN A 120 -8.27 12.86 13.98
C ASN A 120 -7.07 12.51 13.07
N LEU A 121 -6.99 13.14 11.90
CA LEU A 121 -5.90 12.92 10.96
C LEU A 121 -4.68 13.78 11.29
N ALA A 122 -4.89 15.02 11.75
CA ALA A 122 -3.82 15.94 12.10
C ALA A 122 -2.91 15.36 13.18
N GLY A 123 -3.47 14.70 14.20
CA GLY A 123 -2.69 14.00 15.23
C GLY A 123 -1.85 12.85 14.63
N PHE A 124 -2.45 12.06 13.74
CA PHE A 124 -1.77 10.95 13.09
C PHE A 124 -0.65 11.39 12.15
N VAL A 125 -0.86 12.45 11.35
CA VAL A 125 0.15 12.98 10.43
C VAL A 125 1.34 13.58 11.16
N LYS A 126 1.16 14.10 12.39
CA LYS A 126 2.28 14.51 13.24
C LYS A 126 3.14 13.33 13.68
N PHE A 127 2.52 12.19 13.98
CA PHE A 127 3.22 10.96 14.35
C PHE A 127 3.88 10.27 13.14
N ALA A 128 3.18 10.23 12.00
CA ALA A 128 3.59 9.59 10.75
C ALA A 128 3.51 10.58 9.58
N PRO A 129 4.48 11.49 9.42
CA PRO A 129 4.44 12.53 8.38
C PRO A 129 4.47 11.96 6.95
N GLU A 130 5.03 10.77 6.76
CA GLU A 130 5.00 10.05 5.49
C GLU A 130 3.57 9.74 5.02
N ALA A 131 2.66 9.43 5.96
CA ALA A 131 1.27 9.15 5.64
C ALA A 131 0.56 10.42 5.12
N GLY A 132 0.83 11.57 5.75
CA GLY A 132 0.31 12.86 5.30
C GLY A 132 0.80 13.23 3.90
N LYS A 133 2.10 13.07 3.62
CA LYS A 133 2.66 13.32 2.28
C LYS A 133 2.05 12.40 1.22
N ALA A 134 1.76 11.14 1.56
CA ALA A 134 1.08 10.23 0.65
C ALA A 134 -0.37 10.68 0.38
N LEU A 135 -1.09 11.13 1.40
CA LEU A 135 -2.46 11.65 1.26
C LEU A 135 -2.52 12.92 0.41
N GLU A 136 -1.61 13.88 0.62
CA GLU A 136 -1.52 15.10 -0.21
C GLU A 136 -1.35 14.76 -1.70
N LYS A 137 -0.51 13.77 -2.03
CA LYS A 137 -0.30 13.33 -3.41
C LYS A 137 -1.53 12.67 -4.05
N LEU A 138 -2.45 12.16 -3.24
CA LEU A 138 -3.69 11.52 -3.71
C LEU A 138 -4.83 12.53 -3.91
N ARG A 139 -4.70 13.76 -3.38
CA ARG A 139 -5.68 14.83 -3.58
C ARG A 139 -5.55 15.38 -4.99
N HIS A 140 -6.68 15.44 -5.68
CA HIS A 140 -6.86 16.01 -7.01
C HIS A 140 -8.15 16.82 -7.05
#